data_AF-A0ABD2YR52-F1
#
_entry.id   AF-A0ABD2YR52-F1
#
_cell.length_a   1.000
_cell.length_b   1.000
_cell.length_c   1.000
_cell.angle_alpha   90.00
_cell.angle_beta   90.00
_cell.angle_gamma   90.00
#
_symmetry.space_group_name_H-M   'P 1'
#
loop_
_entity.id
_entity.type
_entity.pdbx_description
1 polymer ?
#
loop_
_entity_poly.entity_id
_entity_poly.type
_entity_poly.pdbx_seq_one_letter_code
_entity_poly.pdbx_strand_id
1 'polypeptide(L)'
;MFDRATNMQHSSFSTGVAMLINHASFIAGLSKKYLGFANAETIEAIATRDAAFLARALYISNFSLEGDVQIVIHMVQDEDDEFSPPSPITSDVKDILTNANVVSISCIRRQENKLAHEFAKFGHRTKWPQLVGMNGESGKAIIEHGNLVVTTVFVRPGEPITDDYCVNRVWIFVDHEDKVRIAPQIG
;
A
#
# COMPACT_ATOMS: atom_id res chain seq x y z
N MET A 1 -10.29 -4.29 -5.54
CA MET A 1 -9.60 -3.41 -6.50
C MET A 1 -8.16 -3.20 -6.03
N PHE A 2 -7.19 -3.19 -6.95
CA PHE A 2 -5.78 -2.93 -6.63
C PHE A 2 -5.13 -2.05 -7.72
N ASP A 3 -4.11 -1.28 -7.35
CA ASP A 3 -3.34 -0.43 -8.26
C ASP A 3 -1.91 -0.25 -7.72
N ARG A 4 -1.00 0.22 -8.55
CA ARG A 4 0.36 0.61 -8.18
C ARG A 4 0.61 2.10 -8.35
N ALA A 5 1.63 2.58 -7.64
CA ALA A 5 2.24 3.86 -7.90
C ALA A 5 3.77 3.72 -7.84
N THR A 6 4.46 4.24 -8.84
CA THR A 6 5.93 4.27 -8.87
C THR A 6 6.44 5.67 -8.56
N ASN A 7 7.48 5.79 -7.74
CA ASN A 7 8.19 7.04 -7.54
C ASN A 7 9.65 6.89 -7.96
N MET A 8 9.93 7.38 -9.17
CA MET A 8 11.26 7.26 -9.80
C MET A 8 12.35 8.08 -9.08
N GLN A 9 11.99 9.09 -8.27
CA GLN A 9 12.97 9.94 -7.57
C GLN A 9 13.60 9.28 -6.35
N HIS A 10 12.94 8.28 -5.75
CA HIS A 10 13.36 7.68 -4.48
C HIS A 10 13.64 6.17 -4.56
N SER A 11 13.85 5.61 -5.76
CA SER A 11 14.07 4.16 -5.95
C SER A 11 13.07 3.31 -5.17
N SER A 12 11.79 3.67 -5.22
CA SER A 12 10.73 2.99 -4.47
C SER A 12 9.43 2.95 -5.25
N PHE A 13 8.61 1.96 -4.96
CA PHE A 13 7.26 1.83 -5.50
C PHE A 13 6.29 1.55 -4.35
N SER A 14 5.01 1.73 -4.60
CA SER A 14 3.96 1.41 -3.65
C SER A 14 2.80 0.70 -4.34
N THR A 15 2.07 -0.05 -3.53
CA THR A 15 0.84 -0.72 -3.92
C THR A 15 -0.31 -0.14 -3.11
N GLY A 16 -1.48 -0.07 -3.74
CA GLY A 16 -2.74 0.33 -3.13
C GLY A 16 -3.79 -0.73 -3.38
N VAL A 17 -4.51 -1.12 -2.35
CA VAL A 17 -5.65 -2.04 -2.43
C VAL A 17 -6.84 -1.38 -1.78
N ALA A 18 -8.01 -1.51 -2.40
CA ALA A 18 -9.28 -1.16 -1.82
C ALA A 18 -10.25 -2.33 -1.93
N MET A 19 -10.90 -2.66 -0.82
CA MET A 19 -11.97 -3.66 -0.73
C MET A 19 -13.30 -2.99 -0.52
N LEU A 20 -14.27 -3.39 -1.33
CA LEU A 20 -15.63 -2.89 -1.29
C LEU A 20 -16.62 -4.06 -1.34
N ILE A 21 -17.77 -3.88 -0.67
CA ILE A 21 -18.94 -4.72 -0.88
C ILE A 21 -19.72 -4.15 -2.07
N ASN A 22 -20.04 -5.00 -3.04
CA ASN A 22 -20.87 -4.65 -4.21
C ASN A 22 -20.40 -3.38 -4.96
N HIS A 23 -19.09 -3.11 -5.01
CA HIS A 23 -18.48 -1.90 -5.58
C HIS A 23 -18.96 -0.55 -5.00
N ALA A 24 -19.71 -0.55 -3.89
CA ALA A 24 -20.36 0.65 -3.37
C ALA A 24 -19.94 0.99 -1.93
N SER A 25 -19.76 -0.01 -1.07
CA SER A 25 -19.46 0.21 0.35
C SER A 25 -18.02 -0.18 0.66
N PHE A 26 -17.20 0.78 1.05
CA PHE A 26 -15.82 0.55 1.45
C PHE A 26 -15.74 -0.31 2.73
N ILE A 27 -14.91 -1.35 2.70
CA ILE A 27 -14.63 -2.25 3.84
C ILE A 27 -13.29 -1.90 4.46
N ALA A 28 -12.25 -1.90 3.63
CA ALA A 28 -10.87 -1.79 4.05
C ALA A 28 -9.99 -1.35 2.88
N GLY A 29 -8.86 -0.74 3.21
CA GLY A 29 -7.85 -0.35 2.25
C GLY A 29 -6.46 -0.66 2.80
N LEU A 30 -5.52 -0.93 1.90
CA LEU A 30 -4.14 -1.20 2.22
C LEU A 30 -3.26 -0.35 1.32
N SER A 31 -2.25 0.26 1.93
CA SER A 31 -1.18 0.95 1.21
C SER A 31 0.15 0.41 1.71
N LYS A 32 1.04 0.01 0.81
CA LYS A 32 2.38 -0.47 1.17
C LYS A 32 3.43 0.19 0.30
N LYS A 33 4.50 0.67 0.92
CA LYS A 33 5.71 1.16 0.25
C LYS A 33 6.76 0.06 0.23
N TYR A 34 7.42 -0.09 -0.91
CA TYR A 34 8.52 -1.03 -1.15
C TYR A 34 9.77 -0.25 -1.59
N LEU A 35 10.94 -0.68 -1.12
CA LEU A 35 12.24 -0.15 -1.54
C LEU A 35 12.76 -0.96 -2.74
N GLY A 36 13.36 -0.28 -3.71
CA GLY A 36 13.95 -0.87 -4.91
C GLY A 36 13.18 -0.59 -6.20
N PHE A 37 13.63 -1.23 -7.28
CA PHE A 37 13.02 -1.15 -8.60
C PHE A 37 12.41 -2.49 -8.97
N ALA A 38 11.20 -2.44 -9.52
CA ALA A 38 10.53 -3.56 -10.12
C ALA A 38 9.86 -3.09 -11.41
N ASN A 39 9.71 -3.98 -12.39
CA ASN A 39 8.97 -3.66 -13.60
C ASN A 39 7.48 -3.54 -13.29
N ALA A 40 6.71 -3.06 -14.27
CA ALA A 40 5.29 -2.87 -14.11
C ALA A 40 4.54 -4.13 -13.66
N GLU A 41 4.84 -5.23 -14.31
CA GLU A 41 4.18 -6.53 -14.13
C GLU A 41 4.40 -7.08 -12.72
N THR A 42 5.65 -7.00 -12.23
CA THR A 42 6.01 -7.44 -10.88
C THR A 42 5.30 -6.62 -9.82
N ILE A 43 5.18 -5.30 -10.00
CA ILE A 43 4.53 -4.44 -9.01
C ILE A 43 3.03 -4.75 -8.92
N GLU A 44 2.38 -5.03 -10.06
CA GLU A 44 0.97 -5.44 -10.09
C GLU A 44 0.74 -6.82 -9.49
N ALA A 45 1.64 -7.77 -9.76
CA ALA A 45 1.62 -9.08 -9.11
C ALA A 45 1.75 -8.93 -7.59
N ILE A 46 2.63 -8.04 -7.10
CA ILE A 46 2.74 -7.71 -5.68
C ILE A 46 1.46 -7.05 -5.14
N ALA A 47 0.84 -6.12 -5.88
CA ALA A 47 -0.43 -5.50 -5.48
C ALA A 47 -1.57 -6.52 -5.39
N THR A 48 -1.61 -7.47 -6.32
CA THR A 48 -2.55 -8.60 -6.35
C THR A 48 -2.35 -9.52 -5.14
N ARG A 49 -1.09 -9.84 -4.83
CA ARG A 49 -0.71 -10.58 -3.63
C ARG A 49 -1.20 -9.89 -2.36
N ASP A 50 -0.94 -8.59 -2.25
CA ASP A 50 -1.34 -7.76 -1.12
C ASP A 50 -2.88 -7.72 -0.96
N ALA A 51 -3.62 -7.74 -2.08
CA ALA A 51 -5.07 -7.83 -2.05
C ALA A 51 -5.56 -9.18 -1.52
N ALA A 52 -4.98 -10.30 -1.97
CA ALA A 52 -5.32 -11.62 -1.46
C ALA A 52 -5.00 -11.77 0.04
N PHE A 53 -3.86 -11.23 0.49
CA PHE A 53 -3.50 -11.20 1.91
C PHE A 53 -4.50 -10.40 2.74
N LEU A 54 -4.91 -9.22 2.26
CA LEU A 54 -5.91 -8.39 2.94
C LEU A 54 -7.24 -9.13 3.08
N ALA A 55 -7.68 -9.84 2.04
CA ALA A 55 -8.94 -10.60 2.06
C ALA A 55 -8.88 -11.69 3.12
N ARG A 56 -7.76 -12.43 3.15
CA ARG A 56 -7.53 -13.48 4.14
C ARG A 56 -7.49 -12.92 5.57
N ALA A 57 -6.83 -11.79 5.78
CA ALA A 57 -6.76 -11.13 7.09
C ALA A 57 -8.14 -10.67 7.60
N LEU A 58 -9.06 -10.35 6.69
CA LEU A 58 -10.44 -9.97 6.99
C LEU A 58 -11.41 -11.16 7.03
N TYR A 59 -10.91 -12.39 6.93
CA TYR A 59 -11.72 -13.62 6.86
C TYR A 59 -12.73 -13.61 5.70
N ILE A 60 -12.44 -12.88 4.62
CA ILE A 60 -13.29 -12.81 3.43
C ILE A 60 -12.98 -14.05 2.58
N SER A 61 -13.94 -14.96 2.51
CA SER A 61 -13.76 -16.24 1.83
C SER A 61 -13.91 -16.13 0.32
N ASN A 62 -14.79 -15.24 -0.17
CA ASN A 62 -15.11 -15.06 -1.58
C ASN A 62 -14.95 -13.59 -1.97
N PHE A 63 -14.15 -13.32 -2.99
CA PHE A 63 -13.94 -11.96 -3.49
C PHE A 63 -13.60 -11.95 -4.98
N SER A 64 -13.85 -10.81 -5.63
CA SER A 64 -13.37 -10.52 -6.97
C SER A 64 -12.14 -9.61 -6.91
N LEU A 65 -11.20 -9.84 -7.83
CA LEU A 65 -10.05 -8.97 -8.03
C LEU A 65 -10.26 -8.09 -9.25
N GLU A 66 -9.95 -6.82 -9.10
CA GLU A 66 -10.09 -5.84 -10.17
C GLU A 66 -8.83 -4.99 -10.24
N GLY A 67 -8.22 -4.89 -11.41
CA GLY A 67 -7.01 -4.11 -11.67
C GLY A 67 -7.00 -3.56 -13.10
N ASP A 68 -5.96 -2.84 -13.48
CA ASP A 68 -5.82 -2.22 -14.81
C ASP A 68 -4.77 -2.91 -15.70
N VAL A 69 -4.13 -3.99 -15.23
CA VAL A 69 -3.10 -4.71 -15.97
C VAL A 69 -3.56 -6.08 -16.43
N GLN A 70 -3.69 -6.20 -17.75
CA GLN A 70 -4.15 -7.40 -18.45
C GLN A 70 -3.22 -8.61 -18.23
N ILE A 71 -1.92 -8.41 -18.02
CA ILE A 71 -0.96 -9.52 -17.91
C ILE A 71 -1.17 -10.38 -16.66
N VAL A 72 -1.54 -9.76 -15.52
CA VAL A 72 -1.79 -10.49 -14.27
C VAL A 72 -3.04 -11.36 -14.42
N ILE A 73 -4.01 -10.92 -15.21
CA ILE A 73 -5.22 -11.68 -15.50
C ILE A 73 -4.88 -12.93 -16.33
N HIS A 74 -4.10 -12.77 -17.40
CA HIS A 74 -3.61 -13.90 -18.20
C HIS A 74 -2.76 -14.85 -17.35
N MET A 75 -1.86 -14.35 -16.49
CA MET A 75 -1.05 -15.19 -15.60
C MET A 75 -1.85 -16.10 -14.65
N VAL A 76 -3.07 -15.68 -14.26
CA VAL A 76 -3.93 -16.45 -13.35
C VAL A 76 -4.91 -17.33 -14.11
N GLN A 77 -5.31 -16.92 -15.32
CA GLN A 77 -6.28 -17.64 -16.15
C GLN A 77 -5.65 -18.63 -17.13
N ASP A 78 -4.38 -18.46 -17.51
CA ASP A 78 -3.67 -19.41 -18.36
C ASP A 78 -3.16 -20.61 -17.55
N GLU A 79 -3.59 -21.80 -17.98
CA GLU A 79 -3.01 -23.08 -17.58
C GLU A 79 -1.73 -23.39 -18.36
N ASP A 80 -1.54 -22.79 -19.54
CA ASP A 80 -0.48 -23.13 -20.49
C ASP A 80 0.06 -21.86 -21.18
N ASP A 81 1.26 -21.39 -20.82
CA ASP A 81 2.03 -20.58 -21.76
C ASP A 81 3.54 -20.89 -21.65
N GLU A 82 4.05 -21.62 -22.63
CA GLU A 82 5.40 -22.20 -22.71
C GLU A 82 6.53 -21.17 -22.94
N PHE A 83 6.22 -19.86 -23.04
CA PHE A 83 7.17 -18.86 -23.57
C PHE A 83 7.88 -17.95 -22.57
N SER A 84 7.68 -18.12 -21.27
CA SER A 84 8.65 -17.64 -20.27
C SER A 84 8.53 -18.42 -18.98
N PRO A 85 9.65 -18.86 -18.37
CA PRO A 85 9.60 -19.41 -17.03
C PRO A 85 8.92 -18.36 -16.11
N PRO A 86 7.84 -18.72 -15.40
CA PRO A 86 7.15 -17.78 -14.54
C PRO A 86 8.15 -17.22 -13.54
N SER A 87 8.13 -15.90 -13.36
CA SER A 87 8.92 -15.29 -12.29
C SER A 87 8.51 -15.94 -10.94
N PRO A 88 9.42 -16.04 -9.96
CA PRO A 88 9.08 -16.60 -8.64
C PRO A 88 7.84 -15.92 -8.02
N ILE A 89 7.70 -14.62 -8.23
CA ILE A 89 6.58 -13.81 -7.72
C ILE A 89 5.26 -14.21 -8.39
N THR A 90 5.26 -14.48 -9.69
CA THR A 90 4.04 -14.88 -10.41
C THR A 90 3.58 -16.28 -10.01
N SER A 91 4.50 -17.20 -9.73
CA SER A 91 4.17 -18.51 -9.17
C SER A 91 3.55 -18.39 -7.79
N ASP A 92 4.17 -17.62 -6.89
CA ASP A 92 3.65 -17.37 -5.54
C ASP A 92 2.24 -16.76 -5.58
N VAL A 93 2.02 -15.81 -6.48
CA VAL A 93 0.70 -15.18 -6.65
C VAL A 93 -0.32 -16.19 -7.15
N LYS A 94 0.02 -17.02 -8.15
CA LYS A 94 -0.87 -18.08 -8.64
C LYS A 94 -1.26 -19.02 -7.50
N ASP A 95 -0.30 -19.50 -6.72
CA ASP A 95 -0.55 -20.39 -5.58
C ASP A 95 -1.45 -19.74 -4.52
N ILE A 96 -1.20 -18.47 -4.18
CA ILE A 96 -2.02 -17.72 -3.20
C ILE A 96 -3.45 -17.57 -3.71
N LEU A 97 -3.62 -17.27 -5.01
CA LEU A 97 -4.93 -17.07 -5.61
C LEU A 97 -5.68 -18.37 -5.82
N THR A 98 -5.02 -19.47 -6.17
CA THR A 98 -5.65 -20.80 -6.25
C THR A 98 -6.12 -21.28 -4.88
N ASN A 99 -5.38 -20.94 -3.81
CA ASN A 99 -5.79 -21.26 -2.44
C ASN A 99 -6.81 -20.26 -1.84
N ALA A 100 -7.04 -19.13 -2.50
CA ALA A 100 -8.09 -18.19 -2.14
C ALA A 100 -9.34 -18.49 -2.97
N ASN A 101 -10.56 -18.40 -2.42
CA ASN A 101 -11.76 -18.55 -3.28
C ASN A 101 -12.01 -17.25 -4.06
N VAL A 102 -11.12 -16.95 -5.01
CA VAL A 102 -11.27 -15.83 -5.94
C VAL A 102 -12.38 -16.19 -6.92
N VAL A 103 -13.45 -15.41 -6.90
CA VAL A 103 -14.65 -15.68 -7.72
C VAL A 103 -14.42 -15.23 -9.16
N SER A 104 -13.72 -14.12 -9.35
CA SER A 104 -13.41 -13.59 -10.67
C SER A 104 -12.24 -12.61 -10.61
N ILE A 105 -11.56 -12.45 -11.74
CA ILE A 105 -10.54 -11.43 -11.96
C ILE A 105 -10.96 -10.63 -13.19
N SER A 106 -11.09 -9.30 -13.05
CA SER A 106 -11.53 -8.40 -14.11
C SER A 106 -10.55 -7.25 -14.34
N CYS A 107 -10.44 -6.82 -15.59
CA CYS A 107 -9.75 -5.58 -15.93
C CYS A 107 -10.77 -4.45 -15.91
N ILE A 108 -10.50 -3.41 -15.11
CA ILE A 108 -11.36 -2.23 -15.00
C ILE A 108 -10.62 -0.99 -15.48
N ARG A 109 -11.38 0.00 -15.96
CA ARG A 109 -10.79 1.27 -16.39
C ARG A 109 -10.19 1.98 -15.18
N ARG A 110 -9.01 2.60 -15.35
CA ARG A 110 -8.34 3.40 -14.29
C ARG A 110 -9.24 4.47 -13.65
N GLN A 111 -10.19 5.02 -14.40
CA GLN A 111 -11.17 5.99 -13.88
C GLN A 111 -12.16 5.39 -12.87
N GLU A 112 -12.36 4.08 -12.92
CA GLU A 112 -13.18 3.32 -11.98
C GLU A 112 -12.30 2.82 -10.82
N ASN A 113 -11.01 2.56 -11.06
CA ASN A 113 -10.02 2.21 -10.04
C ASN A 113 -9.44 3.38 -9.21
N LYS A 114 -10.21 4.47 -9.03
CA LYS A 114 -9.73 5.68 -8.33
C LYS A 114 -9.29 5.42 -6.90
N LEU A 115 -10.02 4.56 -6.19
CA LEU A 115 -9.77 4.36 -4.76
C LEU A 115 -8.44 3.64 -4.52
N ALA A 116 -8.16 2.56 -5.25
CA ALA A 116 -6.88 1.87 -5.16
C ALA A 116 -5.71 2.75 -5.63
N HIS A 117 -5.94 3.56 -6.67
CA HIS A 117 -4.97 4.55 -7.13
C HIS A 117 -4.59 5.56 -6.03
N GLU A 118 -5.57 6.09 -5.30
CA GLU A 118 -5.31 6.98 -4.18
C GLU A 118 -4.56 6.26 -3.06
N PHE A 119 -4.94 5.01 -2.72
CA PHE A 119 -4.17 4.20 -1.75
C PHE A 119 -2.73 3.97 -2.20
N ALA A 120 -2.46 3.75 -3.48
CA ALA A 120 -1.10 3.60 -3.96
C ALA A 120 -0.30 4.91 -3.76
N LYS A 121 -0.91 6.08 -4.03
CA LYS A 121 -0.30 7.38 -3.72
C LYS A 121 -0.05 7.59 -2.23
N PHE A 122 -0.92 7.08 -1.35
CA PHE A 122 -0.70 7.17 0.11
C PHE A 122 0.65 6.57 0.51
N GLY A 123 1.11 5.50 -0.14
CA GLY A 123 2.39 4.87 0.14
C GLY A 123 3.61 5.73 -0.22
N HIS A 124 3.41 6.78 -1.04
CA HIS A 124 4.44 7.78 -1.35
C HIS A 124 4.38 9.02 -0.46
N ARG A 125 3.47 9.09 0.50
CA ARG A 125 3.40 10.26 1.39
C ARG A 125 4.64 10.32 2.25
N THR A 126 5.31 11.46 2.15
CA THR A 126 6.46 11.84 2.96
C THR A 126 6.12 12.92 3.98
N LYS A 127 4.88 13.45 3.96
CA LYS A 127 4.39 14.50 4.85
C LYS A 127 2.93 14.25 5.25
N TRP A 128 2.58 14.65 6.46
CA TRP A 128 1.25 14.47 7.05
C TRP A 128 0.68 15.78 7.64
N PRO A 129 0.39 16.80 6.80
CA PRO A 129 -0.10 18.09 7.29
C PRO A 129 -1.44 18.00 8.02
N GLN A 130 -2.28 17.02 7.70
CA GLN A 130 -3.58 16.81 8.32
C GLN A 130 -3.50 16.39 9.80
N LEU A 131 -2.33 15.99 10.30
CA LEU A 131 -2.17 15.53 11.67
C LEU A 131 -1.95 16.67 12.68
N VAL A 132 -1.67 17.88 12.22
CA VAL A 132 -1.48 19.05 13.10
C VAL A 132 -2.74 19.26 13.95
N GLY A 133 -2.55 19.34 15.27
CA GLY A 133 -3.61 19.46 16.27
C GLY A 133 -4.21 18.13 16.75
N MET A 134 -3.91 17.00 16.10
CA MET A 134 -4.30 15.68 16.59
C MET A 134 -3.45 15.23 17.77
N ASN A 135 -3.94 14.28 18.56
CA ASN A 135 -3.14 13.62 19.59
C ASN A 135 -1.95 12.86 18.96
N GLY A 136 -0.79 12.93 19.61
CA GLY A 136 0.47 12.36 19.13
C GLY A 136 0.42 10.86 18.85
N GLU A 137 -0.16 10.06 19.75
CA GLU A 137 -0.29 8.60 19.57
C GLU A 137 -1.25 8.24 18.43
N SER A 138 -2.33 9.01 18.28
CA SER A 138 -3.22 8.87 17.12
C SER A 138 -2.50 9.19 15.81
N GLY A 139 -1.69 10.26 15.81
CA GLY A 139 -0.85 10.63 14.67
C GLY A 139 0.18 9.56 14.32
N LYS A 140 0.84 8.98 15.33
CA LYS A 140 1.76 7.85 15.18
C LYS A 140 1.09 6.66 14.51
N ALA A 141 -0.06 6.24 15.02
CA ALA A 141 -0.80 5.11 14.46
C ALA A 141 -1.15 5.34 12.97
N ILE A 142 -1.58 6.55 12.60
CA ILE A 142 -1.89 6.89 11.20
C ILE A 142 -0.64 6.82 10.31
N ILE A 143 0.51 7.32 10.79
CA ILE A 143 1.76 7.33 10.03
C ILE A 143 2.28 5.90 9.82
N GLU A 144 2.46 5.14 10.91
CA GLU A 144 3.07 3.81 10.86
C GLU A 144 2.15 2.81 10.14
N HIS A 145 0.83 2.94 10.27
CA HIS A 145 -0.12 2.13 9.50
C HIS A 145 -0.11 2.48 8.01
N GLY A 146 0.02 3.76 7.66
CA GLY A 146 0.04 4.21 6.27
C GLY A 146 1.38 4.00 5.55
N ASN A 147 2.47 3.87 6.29
CA ASN A 147 3.82 3.69 5.75
C ASN A 147 4.63 2.77 6.68
N LEU A 148 4.55 1.46 6.41
CA LEU A 148 5.18 0.41 7.24
C LEU A 148 6.71 0.45 7.27
N VAL A 149 7.35 1.26 6.41
CA VAL A 149 8.82 1.39 6.39
C VAL A 149 9.33 2.59 7.17
N VAL A 150 8.44 3.36 7.82
CA VAL A 150 8.86 4.44 8.73
C VAL A 150 8.59 4.08 10.17
N THR A 151 9.45 4.54 11.06
CA THR A 151 9.28 4.53 12.51
C THR A 151 9.10 5.96 12.99
N THR A 152 8.14 6.17 13.87
CA THR A 152 7.90 7.50 14.43
C THR A 152 8.70 7.70 15.72
N VAL A 153 9.19 8.92 15.90
CA VAL A 153 9.89 9.32 17.13
C VAL A 153 9.24 10.59 17.65
N PHE A 154 8.78 10.54 18.90
CA PHE A 154 8.20 11.71 19.54
C PHE A 154 9.30 12.70 19.93
N VAL A 155 9.00 13.98 19.73
CA VAL A 155 9.84 15.09 20.18
C VAL A 155 8.98 16.02 21.02
N ARG A 156 9.28 16.08 22.31
CA ARG A 156 8.63 16.99 23.25
C ARG A 156 9.31 18.36 23.24
N PRO A 157 8.64 19.42 23.74
CA PRO A 157 9.24 20.75 23.76
C PRO A 157 10.57 20.77 24.54
N GLY A 158 11.64 21.22 23.87
CA GLY A 158 12.97 21.31 24.46
C GLY A 158 13.86 20.07 24.30
N GLU A 159 13.33 18.97 23.76
CA GLU A 159 14.15 17.80 23.44
C GLU A 159 15.05 18.08 22.22
N PRO A 160 16.34 17.73 22.28
CA PRO A 160 17.24 17.86 21.14
C PRO A 160 16.87 16.85 20.06
N ILE A 161 16.96 17.27 18.80
CA ILE A 161 16.87 16.38 17.63
C ILE A 161 18.22 16.31 16.93
N THR A 162 18.41 15.25 16.17
CA THR A 162 19.52 15.12 15.24
C THR A 162 19.14 15.72 13.89
N ASP A 163 20.06 16.45 13.25
CA ASP A 163 19.87 17.04 11.91
C ASP A 163 20.15 16.06 10.76
N ASP A 164 20.34 14.76 11.05
CA ASP A 164 20.56 13.75 10.04
C ASP A 164 19.26 13.48 9.27
N TYR A 165 19.35 13.25 7.96
CA TYR A 165 18.19 12.84 7.17
C TYR A 165 18.05 11.31 7.18
N CYS A 166 16.95 10.83 7.75
CA CYS A 166 16.67 9.41 7.92
C CYS A 166 15.37 9.01 7.20
N VAL A 167 15.49 8.26 6.10
CA VAL A 167 14.37 7.92 5.19
C VAL A 167 13.29 7.02 5.82
N ASN A 168 13.61 6.35 6.91
CA ASN A 168 12.72 5.48 7.68
C ASN A 168 12.33 6.10 9.03
N ARG A 169 12.54 7.41 9.24
CA ARG A 169 12.14 8.12 10.47
C ARG A 169 11.14 9.21 10.15
N VAL A 170 10.19 9.40 11.07
CA VAL A 170 9.29 10.56 11.09
C VAL A 170 9.29 11.15 12.49
N TRP A 171 9.71 12.41 12.60
CA TRP A 171 9.58 13.15 13.86
C TRP A 171 8.13 13.61 14.08
N ILE A 172 7.58 13.29 15.26
CA ILE A 172 6.29 13.80 15.72
C ILE A 172 6.55 14.81 16.84
N PHE A 173 6.55 16.09 16.47
CA PHE A 173 6.68 17.18 17.42
C PHE A 173 5.35 17.40 18.14
N VAL A 174 5.31 17.14 19.44
CA VAL A 174 4.12 17.34 20.28
C VAL A 174 4.28 18.57 21.18
N ASP A 175 3.17 19.19 21.57
CA ASP A 175 3.13 20.22 22.61
C ASP A 175 2.95 19.60 24.01
N HIS A 176 2.77 20.44 25.03
CA HIS A 176 2.56 20.00 26.41
C HIS A 176 1.22 19.30 26.65
N GLU A 177 0.28 19.35 25.69
CA GLU A 177 -1.01 18.65 25.71
C GLU A 177 -0.98 17.37 24.85
N ASP A 178 0.22 16.90 24.48
CA ASP A 178 0.44 15.77 23.57
C ASP A 178 -0.23 15.94 22.19
N LYS A 179 -0.44 17.18 21.73
CA LYS A 179 -0.96 17.47 20.38
C LYS A 179 0.18 17.74 19.40
N VAL A 180 0.02 17.24 18.18
CA VAL A 180 0.99 17.44 17.11
C VAL A 180 1.06 18.92 16.73
N ARG A 181 2.22 19.55 16.93
CA ARG A 181 2.44 20.99 16.71
C ARG A 181 2.89 21.31 15.28
N ILE A 182 3.68 20.42 14.68
CA ILE A 182 4.28 20.61 13.36
C ILE A 182 3.88 19.43 12.47
N ALA A 183 3.59 19.69 11.21
CA ALA A 183 3.27 18.66 10.24
C ALA A 183 4.39 17.61 10.19
N PRO A 184 4.12 16.35 10.57
CA PRO A 184 5.14 15.31 10.52
C PRO A 184 5.61 15.09 9.09
N GLN A 185 6.90 14.82 8.93
CA GLN A 185 7.50 14.48 7.65
C GLN A 185 8.64 13.48 7.83
N ILE A 186 8.94 12.72 6.77
CA ILE A 186 10.09 11.84 6.74
C ILE A 186 11.37 12.69 6.80
N GLY A 187 12.26 12.34 7.73
CA GLY A 187 13.50 13.05 8.02
C GLY A 187 14.14 12.58 9.32
#